data_AF-E9IA93-F1
#
_entry.id   AF-E9IA93-F1
#
_cell.length_a   1.000
_cell.length_b   1.000
_cell.length_c   1.000
_cell.angle_alpha   90.00
_cell.angle_beta   90.00
_cell.angle_gamma   90.00
#
_symmetry.space_group_name_H-M   'P 1'
#
loop_
_entity.id
_entity.type
_entity.pdbx_description
1 polymer ?
#
loop_
_entity_poly.entity_id
_entity_poly.type
_entity_poly.pdbx_seq_one_letter_code
_entity_poly.pdbx_strand_id
1 'polypeptide(L)'
;RLIGKWPNSYTYTKAIAEYTVRQYSIGIPTCIIRPSIVTSTIEEPTSGWINNIYGAMGVVVGSAIGLMRTLHCDPDKVAEIVPADYVISHIIAASWDTAKRK
;
A
#
# COMPACT_ATOMS: atom_id res chain seq x y z
N ARG A 1 -15.66 -12.65 17.26
CA ARG A 1 -14.26 -12.57 16.76
C ARG A 1 -14.02 -11.15 16.26
N LEU A 2 -13.01 -10.43 16.77
CA LEU A 2 -12.86 -8.97 16.56
C LEU A 2 -12.58 -8.55 15.10
N ILE A 3 -11.91 -9.39 14.32
CA ILE A 3 -11.50 -9.06 12.94
C ILE A 3 -12.56 -9.31 11.86
N GLY A 4 -13.71 -9.90 12.20
CA GLY A 4 -14.83 -10.09 11.27
C GLY A 4 -14.44 -10.77 9.94
N LYS A 5 -14.80 -10.13 8.82
CA LYS A 5 -14.52 -10.59 7.44
C LYS A 5 -13.17 -10.09 6.89
N TRP A 6 -12.39 -9.36 7.68
CA TRP A 6 -11.13 -8.78 7.20
C TRP A 6 -10.03 -9.86 7.13
N PRO A 7 -9.17 -9.82 6.10
CA PRO A 7 -8.16 -10.86 5.86
C PRO A 7 -7.08 -10.88 6.95
N ASN A 8 -6.84 -9.76 7.63
CA ASN A 8 -5.89 -9.66 8.73
C ASN A 8 -6.21 -8.46 9.64
N SER A 9 -5.50 -8.35 10.77
CA SER A 9 -5.63 -7.22 11.70
C SER A 9 -5.23 -5.88 11.07
N TYR A 10 -4.26 -5.86 10.16
CA TYR A 10 -3.79 -4.63 9.51
C TYR A 10 -4.87 -3.95 8.67
N THR A 11 -5.53 -4.73 7.80
CA THR A 11 -6.62 -4.22 6.94
C THR A 11 -7.82 -3.76 7.78
N TYR A 12 -8.12 -4.49 8.86
CA TYR A 12 -9.14 -4.08 9.83
C TYR A 12 -8.82 -2.74 10.50
N THR A 13 -7.59 -2.56 11.01
CA THR A 13 -7.21 -1.30 11.68
C THR A 13 -7.13 -0.13 10.71
N LYS A 14 -6.70 -0.35 9.45
CA LYS A 14 -6.74 0.68 8.41
C LYS A 14 -8.17 1.10 8.07
N ALA A 15 -9.12 0.16 7.98
CA ALA A 15 -10.52 0.49 7.77
C ALA A 15 -11.11 1.35 8.91
N ILE A 16 -10.76 1.03 10.16
CA ILE A 16 -11.12 1.85 11.32
C ILE A 16 -10.48 3.24 11.20
N ALA A 17 -9.19 3.33 10.85
CA ALA A 17 -8.50 4.59 10.70
C ALA A 17 -9.15 5.49 9.65
N GLU A 18 -9.51 4.95 8.49
CA GLU A 18 -10.22 5.69 7.44
C GLU A 18 -11.59 6.19 7.93
N TYR A 19 -12.34 5.36 8.65
CA TYR A 19 -13.59 5.77 9.25
C TYR A 19 -13.40 6.90 10.25
N THR A 20 -12.40 6.79 11.14
CA THR A 20 -12.05 7.83 12.12
C THR A 20 -11.70 9.14 11.42
N VAL A 21 -10.85 9.11 10.39
CA VAL A 21 -10.52 10.30 9.58
C VAL A 21 -11.80 10.93 9.04
N ARG A 22 -12.71 10.13 8.45
CA ARG A 22 -13.99 10.62 7.94
C ARG A 22 -14.86 11.30 9.00
N GLN A 23 -14.85 10.82 10.25
CA GLN A 23 -15.66 11.40 11.33
C GLN A 23 -15.09 12.72 11.84
N TYR A 24 -13.76 12.87 11.87
CA TYR A 24 -13.10 13.98 12.57
C TYR A 24 -12.44 15.02 11.64
N SER A 25 -12.45 14.82 10.32
CA SER A 25 -11.87 15.77 9.36
C SER A 25 -12.76 16.98 9.01
N ILE A 26 -13.72 17.34 9.86
CA ILE A 26 -14.67 18.41 9.57
C ILE A 26 -13.94 19.75 9.54
N GLY A 27 -14.06 20.48 8.42
CA GLY A 27 -13.42 21.78 8.22
C GLY A 27 -11.93 21.71 7.84
N ILE A 28 -11.39 20.51 7.58
CA ILE A 28 -9.99 20.30 7.17
C ILE A 28 -9.99 19.62 5.80
N PRO A 29 -9.36 20.22 4.76
CA PRO A 29 -9.20 19.56 3.46
C PRO A 29 -8.49 18.22 3.62
N THR A 30 -9.21 17.12 3.34
CA THR A 30 -8.75 15.76 3.65
C THR A 30 -9.09 14.81 2.51
N CYS A 31 -8.13 13.98 2.12
CA CYS A 31 -8.34 12.84 1.23
C CYS A 31 -7.75 11.56 1.83
N ILE A 32 -8.20 10.42 1.32
CA ILE A 32 -7.71 9.09 1.69
C ILE A 32 -7.19 8.43 0.42
N ILE A 33 -5.93 8.03 0.44
CA ILE A 33 -5.27 7.33 -0.66
C ILE A 33 -5.11 5.87 -0.24
N ARG A 34 -5.54 4.96 -1.12
CA ARG A 34 -5.53 3.51 -0.89
C ARG A 34 -4.59 2.84 -1.90
N PRO A 35 -3.27 2.88 -1.68
CA PRO A 35 -2.35 2.17 -2.57
C PRO A 35 -2.52 0.65 -2.42
N SER A 36 -2.17 -0.07 -3.48
CA SER A 36 -2.03 -1.53 -3.46
C SER A 36 -0.66 -1.93 -2.85
N ILE A 37 -0.18 -3.15 -3.10
CA ILE A 37 1.10 -3.60 -2.54
C ILE A 37 2.23 -2.79 -3.19
N VAL A 38 2.90 -1.97 -2.38
CA VAL A 38 3.97 -1.09 -2.86
C VAL A 38 5.28 -1.87 -3.01
N THR A 39 5.93 -1.73 -4.15
CA THR A 39 7.27 -2.30 -4.44
C THR A 39 8.33 -1.21 -4.61
N SER A 40 9.52 -1.58 -5.09
CA SER A 40 10.58 -0.63 -5.42
C SER A 40 10.11 0.44 -6.42
N THR A 41 10.81 1.56 -6.43
CA THR A 41 10.66 2.61 -7.45
C THR A 41 11.03 2.07 -8.83
N ILE A 42 10.37 2.59 -9.87
CA ILE A 42 10.73 2.28 -11.25
C ILE A 42 11.84 3.24 -11.74
N GLU A 43 11.70 4.54 -11.48
CA GLU A 43 12.56 5.57 -12.05
C GLU A 43 13.07 6.57 -11.00
N GLU A 44 12.18 7.21 -10.24
CA GLU A 44 12.53 8.36 -9.41
C GLU A 44 12.48 8.06 -7.90
N PRO A 45 13.28 8.75 -7.05
CA PRO A 45 14.47 9.53 -7.40
C PRO A 45 15.69 8.63 -7.78
N THR A 46 15.60 7.34 -7.46
CA THR A 46 16.61 6.33 -7.77
C THR A 46 15.88 5.06 -8.18
N SER A 47 16.15 4.54 -9.37
CA SER A 47 15.54 3.31 -9.88
C SER A 47 15.86 2.10 -9.00
N GLY A 48 14.87 1.25 -8.72
CA GLY A 48 15.02 0.05 -7.90
C GLY A 48 15.21 0.31 -6.40
N TRP A 49 15.06 1.56 -5.95
CA TRP A 49 15.19 1.90 -4.55
C TRP A 49 14.06 1.29 -3.72
N ILE A 50 14.43 0.79 -2.54
CA ILE A 50 13.50 0.23 -1.57
C ILE A 50 14.03 0.42 -0.15
N ASN A 51 13.14 0.60 0.82
CA ASN A 51 13.52 0.77 2.23
C ASN A 51 13.52 -0.55 3.04
N ASN A 52 12.87 -1.60 2.57
CA ASN A 52 12.78 -2.88 3.26
C ASN A 52 12.46 -4.04 2.31
N ILE A 53 12.69 -5.27 2.77
CA ILE A 53 12.39 -6.50 2.03
C ILE A 53 11.19 -7.25 2.63
N TYR A 54 10.21 -6.54 3.18
CA TYR A 54 9.03 -7.14 3.78
C TYR A 54 7.95 -7.45 2.73
N GLY A 55 7.08 -8.42 3.05
CA GLY A 55 5.96 -8.78 2.19
C GLY A 55 6.40 -9.31 0.82
N ALA A 56 5.88 -8.71 -0.26
CA ALA A 56 6.13 -9.15 -1.63
C ALA A 56 7.61 -9.11 -2.02
N MET A 57 8.38 -8.14 -1.51
CA MET A 57 9.80 -8.02 -1.85
C MET A 57 10.64 -9.11 -1.18
N GLY A 58 10.24 -9.55 0.02
CA GLY A 58 10.84 -10.71 0.68
C GLY A 58 10.56 -12.02 -0.08
N VAL A 59 9.36 -12.14 -0.66
CA VAL A 59 9.00 -13.25 -1.55
C VAL A 59 9.89 -13.25 -2.79
N VAL A 60 10.06 -12.11 -3.46
CA VAL A 60 10.93 -11.99 -4.65
C VAL A 60 12.39 -12.30 -4.32
N VAL A 61 12.95 -11.67 -3.28
CA VAL A 61 14.35 -11.88 -2.88
C VAL A 61 14.59 -13.32 -2.43
N GLY A 62 13.70 -13.88 -1.60
CA GLY A 62 13.79 -15.25 -1.13
C GLY A 62 13.77 -16.27 -2.26
N SER A 63 12.94 -16.05 -3.28
CA SER A 63 12.94 -16.87 -4.51
C SER A 63 14.22 -16.69 -5.32
N ALA A 64 14.67 -15.45 -5.52
CA ALA A 64 15.83 -15.13 -6.36
C ALA A 64 17.13 -15.76 -5.84
N ILE A 65 17.30 -15.86 -4.51
CA ILE A 65 18.47 -16.49 -3.90
C ILE A 65 18.31 -18.00 -3.66
N GLY A 66 17.17 -18.59 -4.04
CA GLY A 66 16.87 -20.01 -3.86
C GLY A 66 16.52 -20.44 -2.43
N LEU A 67 16.34 -19.50 -1.50
CA LEU A 67 15.94 -19.78 -0.11
C LEU A 67 14.49 -20.24 -0.04
N MET A 68 13.60 -19.54 -0.75
CA MET A 68 12.18 -19.86 -0.82
C MET A 68 11.90 -20.67 -2.07
N ARG A 69 11.45 -21.92 -1.88
CA ARG A 69 11.17 -22.86 -2.97
C ARG A 69 9.68 -23.05 -3.25
N THR A 70 8.83 -22.71 -2.30
CA THR A 70 7.38 -22.86 -2.39
C THR A 70 6.69 -21.69 -1.69
N LEU A 71 5.61 -21.18 -2.28
CA LEU A 71 4.75 -20.15 -1.69
C LEU A 71 3.35 -20.72 -1.53
N HIS A 72 2.77 -20.60 -0.33
CA HIS A 72 1.38 -20.97 -0.11
C HIS A 72 0.46 -19.80 -0.49
N CYS A 73 -0.13 -19.87 -1.67
CA CYS A 73 -1.04 -18.87 -2.20
C CYS A 73 -2.17 -19.51 -3.00
N ASP A 74 -3.27 -18.78 -3.13
CA ASP A 74 -4.36 -19.14 -4.04
C ASP A 74 -4.01 -18.63 -5.45
N PRO A 75 -3.84 -19.51 -6.45
CA PRO A 75 -3.44 -19.13 -7.80
C PRO A 75 -4.49 -18.32 -8.54
N ASP A 76 -5.76 -18.35 -8.10
CA ASP A 76 -6.85 -17.62 -8.73
C ASP A 76 -6.98 -16.18 -8.17
N LYS A 77 -6.11 -15.78 -7.22
CA LYS A 77 -6.09 -14.43 -6.65
C LYS A 77 -5.05 -13.55 -7.33
N VAL A 78 -5.47 -12.33 -7.65
CA VAL A 78 -4.59 -11.29 -8.18
C VAL A 78 -3.95 -10.51 -7.03
N ALA A 79 -2.62 -10.40 -7.06
CA ALA A 79 -1.88 -9.50 -6.21
C ALA A 79 -1.61 -8.18 -6.95
N GLU A 80 -2.39 -7.15 -6.63
CA GLU A 80 -2.20 -5.80 -7.19
C GLU A 80 -0.92 -5.17 -6.63
N ILE A 81 0.02 -4.85 -7.52
CA ILE A 81 1.33 -4.30 -7.19
C ILE A 81 1.49 -2.92 -7.84
N VAL A 82 2.06 -1.96 -7.12
CA VAL A 82 2.31 -0.61 -7.60
C VAL A 82 3.73 -0.13 -7.23
N PRO A 83 4.47 0.51 -8.15
CA PRO A 83 5.77 1.12 -7.84
C PRO A 83 5.67 2.23 -6.80
N ALA A 84 6.67 2.36 -5.93
CA ALA A 84 6.68 3.36 -4.86
C ALA A 84 6.61 4.81 -5.39
N ASP A 85 7.33 5.13 -6.45
CA ASP A 85 7.36 6.45 -7.09
C ASP A 85 6.01 6.86 -7.68
N TYR A 86 5.22 5.90 -8.16
CA TYR A 86 3.87 6.17 -8.65
C TYR A 86 2.93 6.49 -7.49
N VAL A 87 3.05 5.77 -6.37
CA VAL A 87 2.29 6.07 -5.15
C VAL A 87 2.66 7.43 -4.59
N ILE A 88 3.95 7.78 -4.56
CA ILE A 88 4.43 9.09 -4.09
C ILE A 88 3.88 10.21 -4.99
N SER A 89 3.98 10.05 -6.30
CA SER A 89 3.41 10.99 -7.28
C SER A 89 1.90 11.17 -7.08
N HIS A 90 1.17 10.09 -6.84
CA HIS A 90 -0.25 10.14 -6.52
C HIS A 90 -0.52 10.87 -5.20
N ILE A 91 0.27 10.63 -4.15
CA ILE A 91 0.15 11.35 -2.87
C ILE A 91 0.30 12.86 -3.06
N ILE A 92 1.29 13.30 -3.83
CA ILE A 92 1.53 14.71 -4.12
C ILE A 92 0.35 15.30 -4.90
N ALA A 93 -0.07 14.64 -5.99
CA ALA A 93 -1.16 15.11 -6.84
C ALA A 93 -2.50 15.17 -6.09
N ALA A 94 -2.84 14.15 -5.31
CA ALA A 94 -4.05 14.08 -4.52
C ALA A 94 -4.06 15.14 -3.41
N SER A 95 -2.93 15.39 -2.76
CA SER A 95 -2.81 16.43 -1.73
C SER A 95 -3.05 17.82 -2.32
N TRP A 96 -2.46 18.11 -3.49
CA TRP A 96 -2.66 19.36 -4.21
C TRP A 96 -4.12 19.57 -4.64
N ASP A 97 -4.73 18.54 -5.23
CA ASP A 97 -6.12 18.57 -5.66
C ASP A 97 -7.08 18.75 -4.46
N THR A 98 -6.82 18.06 -3.35
CA THR A 98 -7.58 18.22 -2.10
C THR A 98 -7.51 19.63 -1.54
N ALA A 99 -6.32 20.25 -1.56
CA ALA A 99 -6.15 21.62 -1.08
C ALA A 99 -6.85 22.66 -1.96
N LYS A 100 -7.09 22.34 -3.24
CA LYS A 100 -7.72 23.24 -4.21
C LYS A 100 -9.22 23.06 -4.37
N ARG A 101 -9.74 21.86 -4.10
CA ARG A 101 -11.19 21.61 -4.08
C ARG A 101 -11.80 22.35 -2.89
N LYS A 102 -12.61 23.37 -3.19
CA LYS A 102 -13.45 24.07 -2.21
C LYS A 102 -14.63 23.19 -1.81
#